data_AF-A0A7H4M222-F1
#
_entry.id   AF-A0A7H4M222-F1
#
_cell.length_a   1.000
_cell.length_b   1.000
_cell.length_c   1.000
_cell.angle_alpha   90.00
_cell.angle_beta   90.00
_cell.angle_gamma   90.00
#
_symmetry.space_group_name_H-M   'P 1'
#
loop_
_entity.id
_entity.type
_entity.pdbx_description
1 polymer ?
#
loop_
_entity_poly.entity_id
_entity_poly.type
_entity_poly.pdbx_seq_one_letter_code
_entity_poly.pdbx_strand_id
1 'polypeptide(L)'
;MSGWQRIYYKLLNLPLRALVKSKSIPAQPAQELGLDTSRPIMYVLPYNSKADLLTLRAQCLEHELPDPLEPLEIDGGLLPRYVFIHGGPRVFTYYTPKEESIKLFHDYLDLHRNHPDLDVQMVPVSVMFGRAPGVKKAR
;
A
#
# COMPACT_ATOMS: atom_id res chain seq x y z
N MET A 1 0.00 3.82 16.92
CA MET A 1 -1.27 3.27 16.38
C MET A 1 -2.22 2.93 17.51
N SER A 2 -3.51 3.28 17.41
CA SER A 2 -4.50 2.98 18.46
C SER A 2 -4.75 1.47 18.54
N GLY A 3 -4.91 0.92 19.75
CA GLY A 3 -5.15 -0.52 19.97
C GLY A 3 -6.36 -1.07 19.20
N TRP A 4 -7.39 -0.25 19.00
CA TRP A 4 -8.58 -0.61 18.24
C TRP A 4 -8.31 -0.85 16.75
N GLN A 5 -7.41 -0.06 16.16
CA GLN A 5 -7.01 -0.22 14.76
C GLN A 5 -6.32 -1.58 14.55
N ARG A 6 -5.49 -2.00 15.51
CA ARG A 6 -4.78 -3.28 15.46
C ARG A 6 -5.75 -4.46 15.50
N ILE A 7 -6.79 -4.39 16.32
CA ILE A 7 -7.85 -5.41 16.41
C ILE A 7 -8.66 -5.44 15.11
N TYR A 8 -9.07 -4.27 14.61
CA TYR A 8 -9.79 -4.14 13.34
C TYR A 8 -9.05 -4.78 12.16
N TYR A 9 -7.77 -4.46 11.98
CA TYR A 9 -6.97 -5.04 10.89
C TYR A 9 -6.76 -6.55 11.06
N LYS A 10 -6.61 -7.05 12.29
CA LYS A 10 -6.52 -8.50 12.54
C LYS A 10 -7.80 -9.22 12.13
N LEU A 11 -8.96 -8.67 12.50
CA LEU A 11 -10.27 -9.23 12.12
C LEU A 11 -10.48 -9.21 10.60
N LEU A 12 -10.11 -8.12 9.93
CA LEU A 12 -10.22 -8.01 8.47
C LEU A 12 -9.27 -8.96 7.73
N ASN A 13 -8.07 -9.17 8.26
CA ASN A 13 -7.06 -10.02 7.65
C ASN A 13 -7.43 -11.52 7.68
N LEU A 14 -8.20 -11.94 8.67
CA LEU A 14 -8.54 -13.35 8.88
C LEU A 14 -9.32 -13.97 7.71
N PRO A 15 -10.46 -13.40 7.23
CA PRO A 15 -11.14 -13.91 6.05
C PRO A 15 -10.33 -13.72 4.77
N LEU A 16 -9.56 -12.63 4.66
CA LEU A 16 -8.71 -12.38 3.48
C LEU A 16 -7.66 -13.48 3.29
N ARG A 17 -6.95 -13.89 4.36
CA ARG A 17 -5.96 -14.97 4.29
C ARG A 17 -6.56 -16.32 3.92
N ALA A 18 -7.81 -16.59 4.30
CA ALA A 18 -8.49 -17.83 3.97
C ALA A 18 -8.99 -17.85 2.52
N LEU A 19 -9.46 -16.71 2.00
CA LEU A 19 -10.16 -16.63 0.72
C LEU A 19 -9.27 -16.17 -0.45
N VAL A 20 -8.17 -15.47 -0.18
CA VAL A 20 -7.33 -14.84 -1.20
C VAL A 20 -6.01 -15.60 -1.32
N LYS A 21 -5.80 -16.23 -2.47
CA LYS A 21 -4.48 -16.70 -2.91
C LYS A 21 -3.80 -15.58 -3.68
N SER A 22 -2.96 -14.83 -3.00
CA SER A 22 -2.18 -13.75 -3.59
C SER A 22 -1.05 -14.31 -4.44
N LYS A 23 -0.75 -13.63 -5.55
CA LYS A 23 0.47 -13.85 -6.34
C LYS A 23 1.06 -12.49 -6.67
N SER A 24 2.32 -12.27 -6.33
CA SER A 24 3.04 -11.08 -6.74
C SER A 24 3.44 -11.19 -8.20
N ILE A 25 3.29 -10.08 -8.92
CA ILE A 25 3.87 -9.85 -10.24
C ILE A 25 4.52 -8.47 -10.12
N PRO A 26 5.85 -8.35 -10.14
CA PRO A 26 6.87 -9.38 -10.42
C PRO A 26 7.07 -10.42 -9.28
N ALA A 27 7.77 -11.52 -9.58
CA ALA A 27 7.96 -12.62 -8.62
C ALA A 27 9.04 -12.29 -7.57
N GLN A 28 10.02 -11.46 -7.93
CA GLN A 28 11.07 -10.94 -7.06
C GLN A 28 11.07 -9.41 -7.14
N PRO A 29 10.09 -8.73 -6.52
CA PRO A 29 9.83 -7.31 -6.74
C PRO A 29 11.04 -6.42 -6.42
N ALA A 30 11.81 -6.72 -5.36
CA ALA A 30 12.99 -5.93 -5.01
C ALA A 30 14.05 -5.94 -6.14
N GLN A 31 14.36 -7.12 -6.68
CA GLN A 31 15.38 -7.28 -7.70
C GLN A 31 14.90 -6.83 -9.07
N GLU A 32 13.68 -7.23 -9.45
CA GLU A 32 13.12 -6.94 -10.79
C GLU A 32 12.78 -5.46 -10.99
N LEU A 33 12.40 -4.75 -9.92
CA LEU A 33 12.14 -3.31 -9.96
C LEU A 33 13.38 -2.47 -9.59
N GLY A 34 14.49 -3.11 -9.20
CA GLY A 34 15.71 -2.41 -8.76
C GLY A 34 15.51 -1.58 -7.49
N LEU A 35 14.67 -2.05 -6.55
CA LEU A 35 14.41 -1.34 -5.31
C LEU A 35 15.59 -1.44 -4.35
N ASP A 36 16.03 -0.29 -3.85
CA ASP A 36 16.99 -0.21 -2.76
C ASP A 36 16.27 -0.27 -1.42
N THR A 37 16.26 -1.42 -0.76
CA THR A 37 15.57 -1.59 0.54
C THR A 37 16.21 -0.82 1.69
N SER A 38 17.41 -0.26 1.51
CA SER A 38 18.05 0.65 2.48
C SER A 38 17.46 2.06 2.44
N ARG A 39 16.81 2.43 1.32
CA ARG A 39 16.15 3.72 1.16
C ARG A 39 14.67 3.64 1.54
N PRO A 40 14.05 4.76 1.92
CA PRO A 40 12.62 4.80 2.18
C PRO A 40 11.79 4.41 0.96
N ILE A 41 10.73 3.61 1.19
CA ILE A 41 9.78 3.18 0.17
C ILE A 41 8.39 3.67 0.55
N MET A 42 7.70 4.32 -0.40
CA MET A 42 6.31 4.72 -0.31
C MET A 42 5.47 3.98 -1.36
N TYR A 43 4.49 3.19 -0.89
CA TYR A 43 3.57 2.45 -1.75
C TYR A 43 2.38 3.31 -2.18
N VAL A 44 2.16 3.43 -3.48
CA VAL A 44 1.10 4.26 -4.06
C VAL A 44 -0.02 3.37 -4.56
N LEU A 45 -1.17 3.39 -3.88
CA LEU A 45 -2.34 2.58 -4.24
C LEU A 45 -3.40 3.43 -4.96
N PRO A 46 -4.05 2.89 -6.00
CA PRO A 46 -5.05 3.61 -6.77
C PRO A 46 -6.26 3.99 -5.92
N TYR A 47 -6.78 3.06 -5.11
CA TYR A 47 -8.04 3.23 -4.39
C TYR A 47 -7.86 3.05 -2.89
N ASN A 48 -8.60 3.82 -2.08
CA ASN A 48 -8.67 3.65 -0.63
C ASN A 48 -9.40 2.34 -0.25
N SER A 49 -8.69 1.23 -0.40
CA SER A 49 -9.15 -0.12 -0.09
C SER A 49 -8.28 -0.72 1.00
N LYS A 50 -8.89 -1.04 2.15
CA LYS A 50 -8.18 -1.72 3.24
C LYS A 50 -7.86 -3.18 2.90
N ALA A 51 -8.67 -3.80 2.05
CA ALA A 51 -8.38 -5.14 1.54
C ALA A 51 -7.09 -5.12 0.69
N ASP A 52 -6.99 -4.17 -0.26
CA ASP A 52 -5.81 -4.02 -1.11
C ASP A 52 -4.56 -3.75 -0.27
N LEU A 53 -4.66 -2.87 0.73
CA LEU A 53 -3.55 -2.56 1.63
C LEU A 53 -3.09 -3.77 2.45
N LEU A 54 -4.01 -4.60 2.95
CA LEU A 54 -3.65 -5.83 3.67
C LEU A 54 -3.09 -6.91 2.74
N THR A 55 -3.60 -7.01 1.52
CA THR A 55 -3.05 -7.90 0.49
C THR A 55 -1.62 -7.47 0.13
N LEU A 56 -1.39 -6.18 -0.09
CA LEU A 56 -0.06 -5.62 -0.31
C LEU A 56 0.86 -5.94 0.88
N ARG A 57 0.42 -5.68 2.11
CA ARG A 57 1.21 -6.01 3.31
C ARG A 57 1.65 -7.46 3.32
N ALA A 58 0.75 -8.40 3.01
CA ALA A 58 1.10 -9.82 2.99
C ALA A 58 2.22 -10.10 1.97
N GLN A 59 2.16 -9.49 0.79
CA GLN A 59 3.21 -9.65 -0.23
C GLN A 59 4.51 -8.92 0.14
N CYS A 60 4.44 -7.75 0.76
CA CYS A 60 5.64 -7.07 1.25
C CYS A 60 6.40 -7.94 2.25
N LEU A 61 5.70 -8.49 3.24
CA LEU A 61 6.31 -9.37 4.25
C LEU A 61 6.85 -10.68 3.66
N GLU A 62 6.18 -11.24 2.65
CA GLU A 62 6.63 -12.45 1.95
C GLU A 62 7.91 -12.22 1.11
N HIS A 63 8.09 -11.01 0.59
CA HIS A 63 9.24 -10.62 -0.22
C HIS A 63 10.28 -9.78 0.53
N GLU A 64 10.24 -9.78 1.87
CA GLU A 64 11.17 -9.04 2.73
C GLU A 64 11.22 -7.53 2.45
N LEU A 65 10.12 -6.98 1.92
CA LEU A 65 9.93 -5.55 1.73
C LEU A 65 9.36 -4.90 3.00
N PRO A 66 9.62 -3.59 3.23
CA PRO A 66 9.09 -2.88 4.38
C PRO A 66 7.56 -3.00 4.52
N ASP A 67 7.08 -3.21 5.75
CA ASP A 67 5.65 -3.32 6.03
C ASP A 67 4.96 -1.98 5.74
N PRO A 68 3.98 -1.90 4.82
CA PRO A 68 3.29 -0.65 4.52
C PRO A 68 2.53 -0.07 5.72
N LEU A 69 2.14 -0.88 6.70
CA LEU A 69 1.42 -0.42 7.89
C LEU A 69 2.36 0.03 9.02
N GLU A 70 3.67 -0.20 8.91
CA GLU A 70 4.62 0.34 9.85
C GLU A 70 4.96 1.79 9.48
N PRO A 71 4.92 2.72 10.44
CA PRO A 71 5.32 4.09 10.18
C PRO A 71 6.80 4.14 9.77
N LEU A 72 7.11 5.03 8.85
CA LEU A 72 8.46 5.38 8.45
C LEU A 72 8.91 6.57 9.27
N GLU A 73 10.04 6.43 9.95
CA GLU A 73 10.68 7.52 10.67
C GLU A 73 11.74 8.17 9.79
N ILE A 74 11.61 9.48 9.53
CA ILE A 74 12.60 10.30 8.85
C ILE A 74 12.75 11.58 9.67
N ASP A 75 13.97 11.86 10.14
CA ASP A 75 14.30 13.11 10.86
C ASP A 75 13.38 13.39 12.06
N GLY A 76 13.03 12.33 12.82
CA GLY A 76 12.10 12.39 13.96
C GLY A 76 10.61 12.53 13.58
N GLY A 77 10.29 12.70 12.30
CA GLY A 77 8.93 12.67 11.76
C GLY A 77 8.46 11.25 11.48
N LEU A 78 7.22 10.93 11.87
CA LEU A 78 6.58 9.65 11.57
C LEU A 78 5.58 9.80 10.43
N LEU A 79 5.85 9.15 9.30
CA LEU A 79 5.01 9.19 8.11
C LEU A 79 4.48 7.80 7.71
N PRO A 80 3.26 7.70 7.17
CA PRO A 80 2.80 6.48 6.52
C PRO A 80 3.67 6.07 5.33
N ARG A 81 3.92 4.76 5.19
CA ARG A 81 4.59 4.16 4.01
C ARG A 81 3.65 3.95 2.81
N TYR A 82 2.41 4.39 2.88
CA TYR A 82 1.45 4.25 1.78
C TYR A 82 0.61 5.50 1.59
N VAL A 83 0.15 5.69 0.36
CA VAL A 83 -0.78 6.76 0.00
C VAL A 83 -1.82 6.24 -0.99
N PHE A 84 -3.05 6.76 -0.88
CA PHE A 84 -4.12 6.49 -1.83
C PHE A 84 -4.31 7.67 -2.77
N ILE A 85 -4.26 7.45 -4.08
CA ILE A 85 -4.43 8.53 -5.07
C ILE A 85 -5.91 8.80 -5.41
N HIS A 86 -6.79 7.82 -5.19
CA HIS A 86 -8.22 7.92 -5.47
C HIS A 86 -9.08 7.37 -4.32
N GLY A 87 -10.26 7.96 -4.13
CA GLY A 87 -11.19 7.57 -3.06
C GLY A 87 -11.97 6.28 -3.32
N GLY A 88 -11.72 5.60 -4.44
CA GLY A 88 -12.51 4.46 -4.92
C GLY A 88 -13.84 4.84 -5.57
N PRO A 89 -14.47 3.91 -6.33
CA PRO A 89 -15.88 4.03 -6.70
C PRO A 89 -16.75 4.00 -5.43
N ARG A 90 -17.63 4.99 -5.28
CA ARG A 90 -18.49 5.14 -4.09
C ARG A 90 -19.93 4.85 -4.46
N VAL A 91 -20.63 4.12 -3.59
CA VAL A 91 -22.08 3.85 -3.72
C VAL A 91 -22.90 5.13 -3.53
N PHE A 92 -22.38 6.10 -2.77
CA PHE A 92 -22.97 7.43 -2.61
C PHE A 92 -21.97 8.51 -3.04
N THR A 93 -22.37 9.34 -4.00
CA THR A 93 -21.54 10.45 -4.53
C THR A 93 -21.65 11.68 -3.64
N TYR A 94 -20.86 11.73 -2.57
CA TYR A 94 -20.56 12.97 -1.87
C TYR A 94 -19.08 13.31 -2.07
N TYR A 95 -18.81 14.56 -2.46
CA TYR A 95 -17.46 15.09 -2.56
C TYR A 95 -16.84 15.12 -1.15
N THR A 96 -15.72 14.43 -0.98
CA THR A 96 -14.88 14.55 0.21
C THR A 96 -13.52 14.99 -0.27
N PRO A 97 -13.01 16.16 0.17
CA PRO A 97 -11.72 16.64 -0.25
C PRO A 97 -10.60 15.65 0.17
N LYS A 98 -9.61 15.47 -0.71
CA LYS A 98 -8.49 14.52 -0.56
C LYS A 98 -7.36 15.07 0.33
N GLU A 99 -7.71 15.79 1.39
CA GLU A 99 -6.74 16.58 2.17
C GLU A 99 -5.62 15.72 2.74
N GLU A 100 -5.92 14.50 3.19
CA GLU A 100 -4.92 13.62 3.79
C GLU A 100 -3.82 13.17 2.81
N SER A 101 -4.18 12.73 1.60
CA SER A 101 -3.18 12.30 0.61
C SER A 101 -2.35 13.47 0.11
N ILE A 102 -2.99 14.61 -0.16
CA ILE A 102 -2.30 15.83 -0.61
C ILE A 102 -1.34 16.30 0.47
N LYS A 103 -1.80 16.37 1.73
CA LYS A 103 -0.96 16.71 2.87
C LYS A 103 0.23 15.76 3.00
N LEU A 104 0.01 14.45 2.89
CA LEU A 104 1.09 13.47 2.97
C LEU A 104 2.15 13.67 1.88
N PHE A 105 1.75 13.94 0.63
CA PHE A 105 2.69 14.27 -0.43
C PHE A 105 3.49 15.54 -0.13
N HIS A 106 2.83 16.58 0.39
CA HIS A 106 3.52 17.79 0.83
C HIS A 106 4.51 17.52 1.97
N ASP A 107 4.13 16.74 2.97
CA ASP A 107 5.01 16.36 4.07
C ASP A 107 6.29 15.68 3.55
N TYR A 108 6.18 14.75 2.59
CA TYR A 108 7.34 14.11 1.95
C TYR A 108 8.18 15.07 1.07
N LEU A 109 7.53 15.97 0.34
CA LEU A 109 8.23 16.96 -0.49
C LEU A 109 9.01 17.96 0.37
N ASP A 110 8.43 18.40 1.49
CA ASP A 110 9.10 19.30 2.41
C ASP A 110 10.27 18.61 3.12
N LEU A 111 10.16 17.31 3.45
CA LEU A 111 11.31 16.53 3.92
C LEU A 111 12.43 16.46 2.87
N HIS A 112 12.11 16.19 1.60
CA HIS A 112 13.12 16.14 0.53
C HIS A 112 13.78 17.50 0.30
N ARG A 113 13.04 18.61 0.42
CA ARG A 113 13.61 19.97 0.33
C ARG A 113 14.64 20.24 1.43
N ASN A 114 14.41 19.72 2.64
CA ASN A 114 15.31 19.88 3.77
C ASN A 114 16.48 18.89 3.74
N HIS A 115 16.33 17.76 3.03
CA HIS A 115 17.31 16.68 2.92
C HIS A 115 17.51 16.28 1.45
N PRO A 116 18.38 16.98 0.70
CA PRO A 116 18.56 16.73 -0.74
C PRO A 116 18.96 15.29 -1.10
N ASP A 117 19.62 14.58 -0.18
CA ASP A 117 20.03 13.18 -0.35
C ASP A 117 18.90 12.18 -0.01
N LEU A 118 17.76 12.64 0.51
CA LEU A 118 16.60 11.79 0.82
C LEU A 118 15.93 11.33 -0.48
N ASP A 119 16.21 10.11 -0.89
CA ASP A 119 15.60 9.50 -2.07
C ASP A 119 14.48 8.53 -1.68
N VAL A 120 13.24 9.03 -1.64
CA VAL A 120 12.05 8.22 -1.35
C VAL A 120 11.59 7.51 -2.63
N GLN A 121 11.68 6.19 -2.64
CA GLN A 121 11.22 5.37 -3.76
C GLN A 121 9.70 5.22 -3.74
N MET A 122 9.03 5.82 -4.72
CA MET A 122 7.59 5.64 -4.90
C MET A 122 7.30 4.39 -5.73
N VAL A 123 6.56 3.44 -5.17
CA VAL A 123 6.22 2.17 -5.82
C VAL A 123 4.71 2.14 -6.09
N PRO A 124 4.28 2.33 -7.35
CA PRO A 124 2.88 2.12 -7.73
C PRO A 124 2.50 0.66 -7.55
N VAL A 125 1.41 0.41 -6.82
CA VAL A 125 0.90 -0.93 -6.57
C VAL A 125 -0.54 -1.01 -7.03
N SER A 126 -0.85 -2.04 -7.82
CA SER A 126 -2.22 -2.42 -8.14
C SER A 126 -2.53 -3.78 -7.55
N VAL A 127 -3.64 -3.89 -6.83
CA VAL A 127 -4.16 -5.17 -6.33
C VAL A 127 -5.37 -5.54 -7.17
N MET A 128 -5.35 -6.74 -7.74
CA MET A 128 -6.43 -7.25 -8.58
C MET A 128 -7.01 -8.52 -7.97
N PHE A 129 -8.31 -8.50 -7.66
CA PHE A 129 -9.05 -9.68 -7.26
C PHE A 129 -9.72 -10.29 -8.49
N GLY A 130 -9.02 -11.25 -9.10
CA GLY A 130 -9.52 -12.00 -10.26
C GLY A 130 -10.00 -13.40 -9.89
N ARG A 131 -10.80 -14.00 -10.76
CA ARG A 131 -10.97 -15.45 -10.83
C ARG A 131 -10.02 -15.97 -11.90
N ALA A 132 -9.53 -17.21 -11.78
CA ALA A 132 -8.74 -17.83 -12.83
C ALA A 132 -9.54 -17.81 -14.16
N PRO A 133 -9.05 -17.12 -15.21
CA PRO A 133 -9.73 -17.12 -16.50
C PRO A 133 -9.50 -18.48 -17.15
N GLY A 134 -10.43 -19.42 -16.98
CA GLY A 134 -10.27 -20.78 -17.50
C GLY A 134 -11.50 -21.68 -17.52
N VAL A 135 -12.59 -21.33 -16.81
CA VAL A 135 -13.81 -22.14 -16.87
C VAL A 135 -14.72 -21.59 -17.98
N LYS A 136 -14.47 -22.01 -19.22
CA LYS A 136 -15.52 -21.95 -20.25
C LYS A 136 -16.68 -22.80 -19.75
N LYS A 137 -17.89 -22.23 -19.66
CA LYS A 137 -19.10 -23.05 -19.56
C LYS A 137 -19.14 -23.87 -20.86
N ALA A 138 -18.97 -25.19 -20.75
CA ALA A 138 -19.35 -26.09 -21.84
C ALA A 138 -20.82 -25.82 -22.14
N ARG A 139 -21.09 -25.44 -23.40
CA ARG A 139 -22.44 -25.27 -23.91
C ARG A 139 -22.92 -26.60 -24.47
#